data_AF-A0A973G6A3-F1
#
_entry.id   AF-A0A973G6A3-F1
#
_cell.length_a   1.000
_cell.length_b   1.000
_cell.length_c   1.000
_cell.angle_alpha   90.00
_cell.angle_beta   90.00
_cell.angle_gamma   90.00
#
_symmetry.space_group_name_H-M   'P 1'
#
loop_
_entity.id
_entity.type
_entity.pdbx_description
1 polymer ?
#
loop_
_entity_poly.entity_id
_entity_poly.type
_entity_poly.pdbx_seq_one_letter_code
_entity_poly.pdbx_strand_id
1 'polypeptide(L)'
;MAKPTDNEIVTRFVLRARRIEAHSLVQDWDQLTSHAAGSIQLQLDVEGKASITRRLPDDEERFESLAARLRPLTVASEPVHYEKVVEALERLIDGAEVPEAARDALGQLRAAWIASELQGDQTQGYALQMITLDGSEATPLVSDTQMAAGWLYSDLVHADPTGPKREALAFPLRERYAAAVRLFSHLAVLTVRTLRLIERLRDLGALTIEPAAWDEAVVVEVSELTEESEVYLSEVGTQLPGADERFELGSEWTRVTVTEMLRQDRTKQVQVVLEGEDGTALATYDAAVAHRSLNDTTASWYALVAGSVMFRFEWDRDGEHLGEPRFLGCELHESTNQLRAASYQLLLEMHCSTRMRFSVLEQDIFVLGTPTLTSERVRELEVMQQTVGDILAIEQLSGTAVDVCAEGFDDRDRARLRRARLMWEGRVVQALRHPVEVTSPNGALPQVVQVASGELNVGGARVPTLTWVMWHPAMTAIAIGPAPEAGPDAQRFKVQVPDGEHFLAWAPERVSPAVDQSLTPTASWDLIGIDEETSGF
;
A
#
# COMPACT_ATOMS: atom_id res chain seq x y z
N MET A 1 28.02 -0.18 20.73
CA MET A 1 26.76 0.59 20.75
C MET A 1 26.87 1.67 21.81
N ALA A 2 26.48 2.91 21.51
CA ALA A 2 26.41 3.98 22.50
C ALA A 2 25.34 3.64 23.57
N LYS A 3 25.57 4.05 24.81
CA LYS A 3 24.58 3.91 25.89
C LYS A 3 23.39 4.82 25.56
N PRO A 4 22.13 4.33 25.61
CA PRO A 4 20.97 5.18 25.37
C PRO A 4 20.91 6.31 26.40
N THR A 5 20.46 7.48 25.97
CA THR A 5 20.22 8.65 26.82
C THR A 5 19.02 8.41 27.74
N ASP A 6 18.91 9.20 28.82
CA ASP A 6 17.79 9.07 29.75
C ASP A 6 16.43 9.30 29.05
N ASN A 7 16.37 10.24 28.11
CA ASN A 7 15.16 10.48 27.33
C ASN A 7 14.80 9.27 26.44
N GLU A 8 15.78 8.68 25.75
CA GLU A 8 15.55 7.47 24.93
C GLU A 8 15.07 6.28 25.78
N ILE A 9 15.58 6.13 27.01
CA ILE A 9 15.14 5.08 27.94
C ILE A 9 13.66 5.28 28.29
N VAL A 10 13.27 6.50 28.67
CA VAL A 10 11.88 6.81 29.04
C VAL A 10 10.95 6.73 27.84
N THR A 11 11.33 7.23 26.66
CA THR A 11 10.59 7.09 25.39
C THR A 11 10.28 5.62 25.08
N ARG A 12 11.29 4.74 25.14
CA ARG A 12 11.11 3.30 24.91
C ARG A 12 10.21 2.65 25.97
N PHE A 13 10.32 3.09 27.23
CA PHE A 13 9.43 2.64 28.28
C PHE A 13 7.97 3.03 27.99
N VAL A 14 7.70 4.28 27.58
CA VAL A 14 6.34 4.74 27.26
C VAL A 14 5.69 3.89 26.17
N LEU A 15 6.39 3.66 25.06
CA LEU A 15 5.89 2.79 23.98
C LEU A 15 5.57 1.37 24.49
N ARG A 16 6.45 0.80 25.32
CA ARG A 16 6.26 -0.54 25.88
C ARG A 16 5.10 -0.57 26.89
N ALA A 17 5.00 0.44 27.75
CA ALA A 17 3.96 0.55 28.76
C ALA A 17 2.58 0.74 28.13
N ARG A 18 2.45 1.55 27.07
CA ARG A 18 1.22 1.67 26.28
C ARG A 18 0.82 0.33 25.65
N ARG A 19 1.79 -0.44 25.14
CA ARG A 19 1.54 -1.80 24.62
C ARG A 19 1.10 -2.80 25.70
N ILE A 20 1.62 -2.67 26.92
CA ILE A 20 1.21 -3.48 28.08
C ILE A 20 -0.19 -3.07 28.54
N GLU A 21 -0.46 -1.76 28.59
CA GLU A 21 -1.77 -1.21 28.92
C GLU A 21 -2.86 -1.69 27.96
N ALA A 22 -2.59 -1.72 26.65
CA ALA A 22 -3.51 -2.21 25.64
C ALA A 22 -3.78 -3.74 25.71
N HIS A 23 -3.13 -4.48 26.61
CA HIS A 23 -3.37 -5.91 26.79
C HIS A 23 -4.76 -6.19 27.35
N SER A 24 -5.47 -7.20 26.86
CA SER A 24 -6.83 -7.55 27.29
C SER A 24 -6.97 -7.75 28.81
N LEU A 25 -6.04 -8.47 29.43
CA LEU A 25 -6.01 -8.65 30.91
C LEU A 25 -5.69 -7.36 31.69
N VAL A 26 -5.09 -6.35 31.06
CA VAL A 26 -4.80 -5.06 31.70
C VAL A 26 -5.98 -4.10 31.54
N GLN A 27 -6.71 -4.22 30.43
CA GLN A 27 -7.97 -3.50 30.20
C GLN A 27 -9.05 -3.88 31.22
N ASP A 28 -9.06 -5.13 31.71
CA ASP A 28 -9.86 -5.51 32.90
C ASP A 28 -9.11 -5.16 34.20
N TRP A 29 -9.14 -3.87 34.55
CA TRP A 29 -8.38 -3.33 35.67
C TRP A 29 -8.79 -3.92 37.04
N ASP A 30 -10.08 -4.21 37.24
CA ASP A 30 -10.57 -4.78 38.50
C ASP A 30 -10.10 -6.22 38.67
N GLN A 31 -10.15 -7.02 37.61
CA GLN A 31 -9.61 -8.37 37.63
C GLN A 31 -8.08 -8.37 37.81
N LEU A 32 -7.36 -7.49 37.08
CA LEU A 32 -5.91 -7.35 37.20
C LEU A 32 -5.48 -7.01 38.64
N THR A 33 -6.13 -6.02 39.26
CA THR A 33 -5.81 -5.60 40.62
C THR A 33 -6.20 -6.65 41.65
N SER A 34 -7.28 -7.42 41.42
CA SER A 34 -7.63 -8.58 42.23
C SER A 34 -6.54 -9.66 42.18
N HIS A 35 -5.99 -9.95 41.00
CA HIS A 35 -4.87 -10.90 40.87
C HIS A 35 -3.59 -10.37 41.51
N ALA A 36 -3.26 -9.10 41.31
CA ALA A 36 -2.09 -8.44 41.92
C ALA A 36 -2.15 -8.46 43.46
N ALA A 37 -3.34 -8.28 44.04
CA ALA A 37 -3.55 -8.37 45.48
C ALA A 37 -3.33 -9.80 46.01
N GLY A 38 -3.52 -10.83 45.17
CA GLY A 38 -3.22 -12.23 45.52
C GLY A 38 -4.09 -12.80 46.62
N SER A 39 -5.36 -12.38 46.71
CA SER A 39 -6.27 -12.83 47.76
C SER A 39 -6.40 -14.35 47.80
N ILE A 40 -6.14 -14.94 48.96
CA ILE A 40 -6.33 -16.37 49.24
C ILE A 40 -7.60 -16.51 50.07
N GLN A 41 -8.58 -17.28 49.58
CA GLN A 41 -9.77 -17.60 50.35
C GLN A 41 -9.55 -18.92 51.09
N LEU A 42 -9.59 -18.86 52.42
CA LEU A 42 -9.54 -20.02 53.29
C LEU A 42 -10.95 -20.31 53.82
N GLN A 43 -11.49 -21.48 53.55
CA GLN A 43 -12.71 -21.95 54.22
C GLN A 43 -12.36 -23.14 55.12
N LEU A 44 -12.78 -23.08 56.37
CA LEU A 44 -12.65 -24.17 57.33
C LEU A 44 -14.04 -24.76 57.55
N ASP A 45 -14.20 -26.07 57.35
CA ASP A 45 -15.43 -26.75 57.72
C ASP A 45 -15.47 -27.10 59.21
N VAL A 46 -16.64 -27.56 59.66
CA VAL A 46 -16.89 -27.92 61.07
C VAL A 46 -16.07 -29.14 61.54
N GLU A 47 -15.50 -29.91 60.62
CA GLU A 47 -14.60 -31.05 60.90
C GLU A 47 -13.13 -30.61 60.95
N GLY A 48 -12.84 -29.32 60.72
CA GLY A 48 -11.51 -28.74 60.74
C GLY A 48 -10.74 -28.90 59.43
N LYS A 49 -11.38 -29.31 58.33
CA LYS A 49 -10.76 -29.39 57.02
C LYS A 49 -10.73 -28.01 56.37
N ALA A 50 -9.56 -27.61 55.92
CA ALA A 50 -9.35 -26.35 55.22
C ALA A 50 -9.42 -26.54 53.70
N SER A 51 -10.18 -25.69 53.00
CA SER A 51 -10.06 -25.49 51.55
C SER A 51 -9.43 -24.14 51.28
N ILE A 52 -8.46 -24.13 50.36
CA ILE A 52 -7.74 -22.93 49.93
C ILE A 52 -8.11 -22.67 48.47
N THR A 53 -8.66 -21.50 48.17
CA THR A 53 -9.02 -21.09 46.81
C THR A 53 -8.23 -19.86 46.40
N ARG A 54 -7.60 -19.94 45.23
CA ARG A 54 -6.89 -18.84 44.57
C ARG A 54 -7.52 -18.60 43.20
N ARG A 55 -7.82 -17.35 42.89
CA ARG A 55 -8.39 -16.99 41.58
C ARG A 55 -7.26 -16.84 40.56
N LEU A 56 -7.41 -17.51 39.42
CA LEU A 56 -6.48 -17.48 38.29
C LEU A 56 -7.20 -16.89 37.06
N PRO A 57 -6.47 -16.38 36.05
CA PRO A 57 -7.06 -16.00 34.77
C PRO A 57 -7.71 -17.20 34.09
N ASP A 58 -8.79 -16.96 33.34
CA ASP A 58 -9.55 -18.01 32.65
C ASP A 58 -8.78 -18.63 31.46
N ASP A 59 -7.75 -17.94 30.95
CA ASP A 59 -6.96 -18.29 29.77
C ASP A 59 -5.46 -18.10 30.07
N GLU A 60 -4.71 -19.20 30.11
CA GLU A 60 -3.27 -19.23 30.39
C GLU A 60 -2.46 -18.57 29.26
N GLU A 61 -2.82 -18.77 27.99
CA GLU A 61 -2.09 -18.19 26.85
C GLU A 61 -2.16 -16.66 26.88
N ARG A 62 -3.32 -16.08 27.24
CA ARG A 62 -3.44 -14.64 27.46
C ARG A 62 -2.53 -14.15 28.58
N PHE A 63 -2.39 -14.92 29.65
CA PHE A 63 -1.52 -14.55 30.76
C PHE A 63 -0.03 -14.67 30.40
N GLU A 64 0.38 -15.72 29.69
CA GLU A 64 1.73 -15.86 29.13
C GLU A 64 2.07 -14.67 28.22
N SER A 65 1.13 -14.26 27.38
CA SER A 65 1.25 -13.09 26.51
C SER A 65 1.51 -11.79 27.30
N LEU A 66 0.88 -11.61 28.46
CA LEU A 66 1.14 -10.49 29.36
C LEU A 66 2.53 -10.58 29.99
N ALA A 67 2.90 -11.75 30.53
CA ALA A 67 4.20 -11.97 31.15
C ALA A 67 5.35 -11.74 30.15
N ALA A 68 5.20 -12.20 28.90
CA ALA A 68 6.16 -11.95 27.82
C ALA A 68 6.30 -10.44 27.50
N ARG A 69 5.20 -9.68 27.55
CA ARG A 69 5.24 -8.22 27.36
C ARG A 69 5.98 -7.52 28.51
N LEU A 70 5.85 -8.00 29.74
CA LEU A 70 6.49 -7.44 30.94
C LEU A 70 7.97 -7.80 31.09
N ARG A 71 8.41 -8.94 30.56
CA ARG A 71 9.79 -9.46 30.73
C ARG A 71 10.90 -8.44 30.48
N PRO A 72 10.87 -7.56 29.45
CA PRO A 72 11.94 -6.59 29.26
C PRO A 72 12.10 -5.57 30.41
N LEU A 73 11.05 -5.37 31.21
CA LEU A 73 11.09 -4.49 32.38
C LEU A 73 11.82 -5.14 33.56
N THR A 74 11.99 -6.47 33.56
CA THR A 74 12.55 -7.24 34.68
C THR A 74 13.93 -7.85 34.40
N VAL A 75 14.52 -7.57 33.23
CA VAL A 75 15.82 -8.11 32.82
C VAL A 75 16.85 -6.99 32.79
N ALA A 76 17.84 -7.04 33.67
CA ALA A 76 18.83 -5.97 33.85
C ALA A 76 19.62 -5.60 32.58
N SER A 77 19.81 -6.53 31.62
CA SER A 77 20.48 -6.24 30.35
C SER A 77 19.63 -5.39 29.40
N GLU A 78 18.30 -5.39 29.55
CA GLU A 78 17.38 -4.67 28.68
C GLU A 78 17.46 -3.16 28.90
N PRO A 79 17.31 -2.33 27.86
CA PRO A 79 17.39 -0.88 27.99
C PRO A 79 16.24 -0.29 28.83
N VAL A 80 15.10 -0.97 28.87
CA VAL A 80 13.87 -0.56 29.59
C VAL A 80 13.69 -1.26 30.94
N HIS A 81 14.76 -1.85 31.49
CA HIS A 81 14.75 -2.40 32.84
C HIS A 81 14.25 -1.36 33.85
N TYR A 82 13.36 -1.74 34.78
CA TYR A 82 12.67 -0.81 35.69
C TYR A 82 13.64 0.14 36.41
N GLU A 83 14.79 -0.38 36.86
CA GLU A 83 15.79 0.41 37.59
C GLU A 83 16.37 1.53 36.70
N LYS A 84 16.68 1.21 35.44
CA LYS A 84 17.18 2.20 34.47
C LYS A 84 16.14 3.26 34.16
N VAL A 85 14.86 2.87 34.08
CA VAL A 85 13.75 3.78 33.84
C VAL A 85 13.54 4.71 35.03
N VAL A 86 13.50 4.18 36.24
CA VAL A 86 13.34 4.99 37.46
C VAL A 86 14.52 5.94 37.65
N GLU A 87 15.75 5.48 37.46
CA GLU A 87 16.94 6.35 37.51
C GLU A 87 16.91 7.44 36.43
N ALA A 88 16.50 7.10 35.21
CA ALA A 88 16.38 8.07 34.12
C ALA A 88 15.31 9.13 34.46
N LEU A 89 14.17 8.72 35.03
CA LEU A 89 13.14 9.63 35.49
C LEU A 89 13.65 10.55 36.61
N GLU A 90 14.33 10.00 37.62
CA GLU A 90 14.95 10.78 38.70
C GLU A 90 15.92 11.84 38.16
N ARG A 91 16.78 11.46 37.19
CA ARG A 91 17.72 12.40 36.55
C ARG A 91 17.03 13.45 35.68
N LEU A 92 15.98 13.09 34.97
CA LEU A 92 15.26 14.01 34.08
C LEU A 92 14.43 15.06 34.85
N ILE A 93 13.95 14.72 36.04
CA ILE A 93 13.19 15.64 36.89
C ILE A 93 14.08 16.38 37.92
N ASP A 94 15.37 16.06 37.98
CA ASP A 94 16.32 16.74 38.86
C ASP A 94 16.46 18.21 38.43
N GLY A 95 16.31 19.13 39.37
CA GLY A 95 16.28 20.57 39.10
C GLY A 95 15.00 21.13 38.46
N ALA A 96 14.01 20.29 38.12
CA ALA A 96 12.70 20.75 37.66
C ALA A 96 11.76 21.10 38.83
N GLU A 97 10.86 22.08 38.62
CA GLU A 97 9.79 22.42 39.57
C GLU A 97 8.70 21.34 39.55
N VAL A 98 8.94 20.23 40.25
CA VAL A 98 7.99 19.11 40.39
C VAL A 98 7.26 19.20 41.75
N PRO A 99 5.94 18.96 41.82
CA PRO A 99 5.23 18.86 43.09
C PRO A 99 5.76 17.72 43.96
N GLU A 100 5.84 17.93 45.27
CA GLU A 100 6.38 16.93 46.21
C GLU A 100 5.64 15.59 46.13
N ALA A 101 4.31 15.63 45.97
CA ALA A 101 3.49 14.43 45.81
C ALA A 101 3.90 13.56 44.59
N ALA A 102 4.45 14.16 43.52
CA ALA A 102 4.94 13.40 42.37
C ALA A 102 6.34 12.80 42.62
N ARG A 103 7.20 13.47 43.41
CA ARG A 103 8.47 12.90 43.88
C ARG A 103 8.23 11.73 44.83
N ASP A 104 7.30 11.89 45.77
CA ASP A 104 6.86 10.82 46.68
C ASP A 104 6.32 9.63 45.91
N ALA A 105 5.50 9.87 44.88
CA ALA A 105 4.97 8.81 44.03
C ALA A 105 6.08 8.04 43.28
N LEU A 106 7.10 8.74 42.77
CA LEU A 106 8.26 8.11 42.14
C LEU A 106 9.04 7.23 43.16
N GLY A 107 9.27 7.75 44.36
CA GLY A 107 9.93 7.01 45.44
C GLY A 107 9.15 5.76 45.86
N GLN A 108 7.82 5.85 45.98
CA GLN A 108 6.94 4.72 46.26
C GLN A 108 6.97 3.67 45.15
N LEU A 109 6.94 4.10 43.88
CA LEU A 109 7.06 3.20 42.74
C LEU A 109 8.41 2.50 42.72
N ARG A 110 9.51 3.22 42.98
CA ARG A 110 10.86 2.63 43.10
C ARG A 110 10.89 1.54 44.15
N ALA A 111 10.37 1.81 45.35
CA ALA A 111 10.31 0.83 46.43
C ALA A 111 9.47 -0.40 46.05
N ALA A 112 8.32 -0.20 45.40
CA ALA A 112 7.44 -1.29 44.97
C ALA A 112 8.07 -2.16 43.87
N TRP A 113 8.78 -1.55 42.91
CA TRP A 113 9.53 -2.27 41.89
C TRP A 113 10.66 -3.12 42.49
N ILE A 114 11.46 -2.56 43.40
CA ILE A 114 12.53 -3.29 44.11
C ILE A 114 11.97 -4.48 44.90
N ALA A 115 10.84 -4.29 45.60
CA ALA A 115 10.19 -5.36 46.33
C ALA A 115 9.66 -6.50 45.43
N SER A 116 9.55 -6.26 44.12
CA SER A 116 9.00 -7.19 43.12
C SER A 116 10.07 -7.81 42.23
N GLU A 117 11.36 -7.71 42.61
CA GLU A 117 12.49 -8.28 41.87
C GLU A 117 12.31 -9.79 41.64
N LEU A 118 12.70 -10.30 40.46
CA LEU A 118 12.50 -11.71 40.07
C LEU A 118 13.74 -12.57 40.31
N GLN A 119 14.90 -11.96 40.55
CA GLN A 119 16.18 -12.68 40.72
C GLN A 119 16.56 -12.94 42.18
N GLY A 120 15.79 -12.43 43.15
CA GLY A 120 16.05 -12.60 44.58
C GLY A 120 15.19 -13.69 45.26
N ASP A 121 15.28 -13.78 46.59
CA ASP A 121 14.55 -14.71 47.46
C ASP A 121 13.49 -14.01 48.33
N GLN A 122 13.29 -12.71 48.14
CA GLN A 122 12.30 -11.92 48.89
C GLN A 122 10.89 -12.48 48.79
N THR A 123 10.20 -12.51 49.93
CA THR A 123 8.78 -12.83 49.99
C THR A 123 7.98 -11.55 49.85
N GLN A 124 7.16 -11.46 48.80
CA GLN A 124 6.30 -10.30 48.58
C GLN A 124 4.89 -10.55 49.14
N GLY A 125 4.44 -11.80 49.18
CA GLY A 125 3.07 -12.15 49.58
C GLY A 125 3.04 -13.35 50.50
N TYR A 126 3.67 -14.44 50.08
CA TYR A 126 3.73 -15.66 50.86
C TYR A 126 4.98 -16.47 50.52
N ALA A 127 5.42 -17.29 51.47
CA ALA A 127 6.35 -18.38 51.23
C ALA A 127 5.63 -19.68 51.53
N LEU A 128 5.92 -20.73 50.75
CA LEU A 128 5.25 -22.01 50.86
C LEU A 128 6.27 -23.10 51.18
N GLN A 129 5.87 -23.99 52.09
CA GLN A 129 6.52 -25.27 52.34
C GLN A 129 5.42 -26.33 52.41
N MET A 130 5.64 -27.47 51.76
CA MET A 130 4.76 -28.63 51.84
C MET A 130 5.48 -29.72 52.61
N ILE A 131 4.79 -30.31 53.59
CA ILE A 131 5.28 -31.41 54.42
C ILE A 131 4.21 -32.49 54.43
N THR A 132 4.59 -33.75 54.24
CA THR A 132 3.66 -34.88 54.39
C THR A 132 3.19 -34.98 55.85
N LEU A 133 1.98 -35.51 56.09
CA LEU A 133 1.42 -35.59 57.45
C LEU A 133 2.27 -36.44 58.40
N ASP A 134 3.06 -37.37 57.88
CA ASP A 134 4.01 -38.21 58.62
C ASP A 134 5.42 -37.61 58.73
N GLY A 135 5.65 -36.42 58.12
CA GLY A 135 6.92 -35.71 58.13
C GLY A 135 8.04 -36.37 57.32
N SER A 136 7.74 -37.38 56.52
CA SER A 136 8.73 -38.13 55.74
C SER A 136 9.30 -37.35 54.54
N GLU A 137 8.52 -36.44 53.97
CA GLU A 137 8.94 -35.57 52.86
C GLU A 137 8.60 -34.11 53.15
N ALA A 138 9.53 -33.22 52.86
CA ALA A 138 9.36 -31.79 52.97
C ALA A 138 10.02 -31.06 51.79
N THR A 139 9.31 -30.11 51.20
CA THR A 139 9.92 -29.18 50.23
C THR A 139 10.76 -28.12 50.96
N PRO A 140 11.71 -27.44 50.29
CA PRO A 140 12.26 -26.20 50.83
C PRO A 140 11.16 -25.15 51.00
N LEU A 141 11.39 -24.18 51.91
CA LEU A 141 10.57 -22.98 52.01
C LEU A 141 10.93 -22.05 50.86
N VAL A 142 9.99 -21.84 49.93
CA VAL A 142 10.22 -21.05 48.70
C VAL A 142 9.26 -19.87 48.65
N SER A 143 9.77 -18.70 48.30
CA SER A 143 8.97 -17.46 48.20
C SER A 143 8.09 -17.42 46.94
N ASP A 144 7.07 -16.57 46.96
CA ASP A 144 6.21 -16.34 45.80
C ASP A 144 6.98 -15.76 44.59
N THR A 145 7.99 -14.93 44.82
CA THR A 145 8.84 -14.39 43.74
C THR A 145 9.72 -15.47 43.09
N GLN A 146 10.29 -16.38 43.90
CA GLN A 146 11.04 -17.53 43.41
C GLN A 146 10.14 -18.51 42.63
N MET A 147 8.92 -18.75 43.10
CA MET A 147 7.93 -19.58 42.40
C MET A 147 7.52 -18.97 41.06
N ALA A 148 7.25 -17.66 41.02
CA ALA A 148 6.91 -16.93 39.81
C ALA A 148 8.06 -16.92 38.79
N ALA A 149 9.30 -16.73 39.26
CA ALA A 149 10.50 -16.82 38.44
C ALA A 149 10.74 -18.25 37.94
N GLY A 150 10.45 -19.25 38.77
CA GLY A 150 10.45 -20.67 38.40
C GLY A 150 9.52 -20.94 37.22
N TRP A 151 8.29 -20.43 37.27
CA TRP A 151 7.34 -20.52 36.17
C TRP A 151 7.85 -19.85 34.89
N LEU A 152 8.20 -18.55 34.96
CA LEU A 152 8.64 -17.81 33.76
C LEU A 152 9.87 -18.47 33.11
N TYR A 153 10.89 -18.82 33.90
CA TYR A 153 12.16 -19.26 33.33
C TYR A 153 12.25 -20.76 33.08
N SER A 154 11.57 -21.61 33.87
CA SER A 154 11.69 -23.06 33.71
C SER A 154 10.57 -23.65 32.87
N ASP A 155 9.38 -23.06 32.91
CA ASP A 155 8.20 -23.57 32.22
C ASP A 155 8.02 -22.89 30.84
N LEU A 156 8.43 -21.62 30.68
CA LEU A 156 8.23 -20.87 29.43
C LEU A 156 9.52 -20.57 28.62
N VAL A 157 10.61 -20.18 29.27
CA VAL A 157 11.77 -19.56 28.57
C VAL A 157 12.99 -20.48 28.42
N HIS A 158 13.32 -21.28 29.44
CA HIS A 158 14.50 -22.15 29.44
C HIS A 158 14.13 -23.58 29.87
N ALA A 159 14.66 -24.58 29.16
CA ALA A 159 14.47 -25.98 29.52
C ALA A 159 15.37 -26.46 30.69
N ASP A 160 16.35 -25.65 31.12
CA ASP A 160 17.29 -25.99 32.20
C ASP A 160 17.53 -24.79 33.15
N PRO A 161 16.76 -24.66 34.24
CA PRO A 161 16.87 -23.53 35.16
C PRO A 161 18.04 -23.67 36.13
N THR A 162 18.80 -22.58 36.29
CA THR A 162 19.93 -22.48 37.23
C THR A 162 19.63 -21.52 38.39
N GLY A 163 20.36 -21.66 39.51
CA GLY A 163 20.27 -20.74 40.65
C GLY A 163 19.05 -20.93 41.57
N PRO A 164 18.64 -19.89 42.34
CA PRO A 164 17.56 -19.95 43.34
C PRO A 164 16.21 -20.41 42.79
N LYS A 165 15.98 -20.28 41.48
CA LYS A 165 14.73 -20.68 40.80
C LYS A 165 14.56 -22.20 40.70
N ARG A 166 15.64 -22.96 40.83
CA ARG A 166 15.60 -24.43 40.83
C ARG A 166 14.81 -24.97 42.02
N GLU A 167 14.81 -24.27 43.15
CA GLU A 167 14.06 -24.71 44.35
C GLU A 167 12.55 -24.66 44.11
N ALA A 168 12.06 -23.77 43.24
CA ALA A 168 10.66 -23.76 42.82
C ALA A 168 10.25 -25.03 42.05
N LEU A 169 11.20 -25.79 41.49
CA LEU A 169 10.90 -27.06 40.83
C LEU A 169 10.42 -28.16 41.79
N ALA A 170 10.64 -27.99 43.10
CA ALA A 170 10.07 -28.87 44.11
C ALA A 170 8.54 -28.73 44.25
N PHE A 171 7.95 -27.70 43.62
CA PHE A 171 6.51 -27.42 43.64
C PHE A 171 5.87 -27.74 42.28
N PRO A 172 4.60 -28.19 42.25
CA PRO A 172 3.90 -28.49 41.01
C PRO A 172 3.62 -27.20 40.22
N LEU A 173 3.46 -27.34 38.89
CA LEU A 173 3.24 -26.23 37.95
C LEU A 173 2.16 -25.25 38.44
N ARG A 174 1.03 -25.73 38.93
CA ARG A 174 -0.09 -24.90 39.42
C ARG A 174 0.30 -23.92 40.54
N GLU A 175 1.24 -24.29 41.41
CA GLU A 175 1.69 -23.42 42.51
C GLU A 175 2.61 -22.33 41.96
N ARG A 176 3.51 -22.70 41.03
CA ARG A 176 4.37 -21.75 40.32
C ARG A 176 3.56 -20.76 39.49
N TYR A 177 2.57 -21.26 38.75
CA TYR A 177 1.63 -20.44 37.97
C TYR A 177 0.82 -19.48 38.85
N ALA A 178 0.27 -19.95 39.97
CA ALA A 178 -0.47 -19.09 40.89
C ALA A 178 0.39 -17.95 41.49
N ALA A 179 1.67 -18.23 41.79
CA ALA A 179 2.61 -17.21 42.20
C ALA A 179 2.94 -16.23 41.07
N ALA A 180 3.12 -16.73 39.84
CA ALA A 180 3.33 -15.91 38.65
C ALA A 180 2.15 -14.97 38.37
N VAL A 181 0.91 -15.48 38.43
CA VAL A 181 -0.32 -14.68 38.28
C VAL A 181 -0.28 -13.46 39.19
N ARG A 182 -0.04 -13.67 40.49
CA ARG A 182 0.04 -12.56 41.44
C ARG A 182 1.13 -11.56 41.06
N LEU A 183 2.34 -12.04 40.83
CA LEU A 183 3.49 -11.17 40.62
C LEU A 183 3.42 -10.41 39.29
N PHE A 184 3.15 -11.06 38.16
CA PHE A 184 3.10 -10.37 36.87
C PHE A 184 1.87 -9.46 36.76
N SER A 185 0.73 -9.79 37.39
CA SER A 185 -0.36 -8.82 37.53
C SER A 185 0.06 -7.59 38.34
N HIS A 186 0.84 -7.77 39.40
CA HIS A 186 1.42 -6.65 40.16
C HIS A 186 2.39 -5.82 39.32
N LEU A 187 3.29 -6.45 38.56
CA LEU A 187 4.22 -5.75 37.66
C LEU A 187 3.48 -4.97 36.55
N ALA A 188 2.38 -5.50 36.03
CA ALA A 188 1.51 -4.76 35.09
C ALA A 188 0.90 -3.52 35.75
N VAL A 189 0.38 -3.64 36.98
CA VAL A 189 -0.12 -2.50 37.76
C VAL A 189 0.98 -1.46 37.99
N LEU A 190 2.20 -1.87 38.34
CA LEU A 190 3.34 -0.96 38.49
C LEU A 190 3.68 -0.26 37.17
N THR A 191 3.67 -0.99 36.06
CA THR A 191 3.93 -0.44 34.73
C THR A 191 2.93 0.66 34.37
N VAL A 192 1.63 0.39 34.52
CA VAL A 192 0.57 1.37 34.26
C VAL A 192 0.69 2.57 35.20
N ARG A 193 0.96 2.36 36.49
CA ARG A 193 1.15 3.47 37.44
C ARG A 193 2.38 4.32 37.11
N THR A 194 3.48 3.71 36.68
CA THR A 194 4.66 4.44 36.20
C THR A 194 4.33 5.23 34.94
N LEU A 195 3.57 4.66 33.98
CA LEU A 195 3.10 5.38 32.79
C LEU A 195 2.23 6.59 33.16
N ARG A 196 1.26 6.43 34.06
CA ARG A 196 0.42 7.54 34.56
C ARG A 196 1.22 8.62 35.27
N LEU A 197 2.28 8.26 35.99
CA LEU A 197 3.19 9.25 36.59
C LEU A 197 3.94 10.03 35.50
N ILE A 198 4.44 9.36 34.46
CA ILE A 198 5.13 10.00 33.34
C ILE A 198 4.19 10.97 32.60
N GLU A 199 2.95 10.56 32.32
CA GLU A 199 1.92 11.43 31.74
C GLU A 199 1.71 12.67 32.60
N ARG A 200 1.54 12.50 33.91
CA ARG A 200 1.38 13.61 34.85
C ARG A 200 2.60 14.55 34.86
N LEU A 201 3.82 14.02 34.84
CA LEU A 201 5.04 14.83 34.79
C LEU A 201 5.15 15.62 33.49
N ARG A 202 4.76 15.01 32.36
CA ARG A 202 4.68 15.68 31.07
C ARG A 202 3.64 16.80 31.07
N ASP A 203 2.44 16.54 31.57
CA ASP A 203 1.34 17.51 31.59
C ASP A 203 1.65 18.71 32.52
N LEU A 204 2.52 18.50 33.52
CA LEU A 204 3.07 19.57 34.37
C LEU A 204 4.24 20.32 33.73
N GLY A 205 4.70 19.93 32.55
CA GLY A 205 5.88 20.50 31.88
C GLY A 205 7.22 20.12 32.53
N ALA A 206 7.21 19.18 33.47
CA ALA A 206 8.41 18.73 34.19
C ALA A 206 9.23 17.68 33.41
N LEU A 207 8.66 17.13 32.33
CA LEU A 207 9.28 16.08 31.53
C LEU A 207 8.90 16.25 30.06
N THR A 208 9.91 16.33 29.19
CA THR A 208 9.71 16.42 27.73
C THR A 208 10.08 15.09 27.10
N ILE A 209 9.10 14.41 26.51
CA ILE A 209 9.25 13.15 25.77
C ILE A 209 8.85 13.41 24.32
N GLU A 210 9.51 12.75 23.38
CA GLU A 210 9.21 12.87 21.95
C GLU A 210 7.73 12.52 21.67
N PRO A 211 7.01 13.32 20.85
CA PRO A 211 5.60 13.08 20.54
C PRO A 211 5.32 11.68 19.98
N ALA A 212 6.26 11.13 19.19
CA ALA A 212 6.16 9.78 18.62
C ALA A 212 5.92 8.70 19.67
N ALA A 213 6.43 8.84 20.90
CA ALA A 213 6.17 7.89 21.99
C ALA A 213 4.68 7.73 22.33
N TRP A 214 3.89 8.77 22.06
CA TRP A 214 2.47 8.90 22.38
C TRP A 214 1.57 8.67 21.17
N ASP A 215 2.03 9.05 19.99
CA ASP A 215 1.21 9.01 18.78
C ASP A 215 1.38 7.70 17.99
N GLU A 216 2.51 7.02 18.13
CA GLU A 216 2.76 5.74 17.45
C GLU A 216 1.75 4.68 17.91
N ALA A 217 1.20 3.93 16.94
CA ALA A 217 0.29 2.82 17.20
C ALA A 217 1.06 1.66 17.83
N VAL A 218 0.62 1.22 19.01
CA VAL A 218 1.27 0.13 19.77
C VAL A 218 0.57 -1.23 19.64
N VAL A 219 -0.57 -1.24 18.94
CA VAL A 219 -1.38 -2.42 18.61
C VAL A 219 -1.85 -2.31 17.16
N VAL A 220 -2.00 -3.47 16.51
CA VAL A 220 -2.63 -3.56 15.19
C VAL A 220 -4.11 -3.83 15.43
N GLU A 221 -4.98 -2.89 15.04
CA GLU A 221 -6.43 -2.99 15.26
C GLU A 221 -7.19 -3.58 14.05
N VAL A 222 -6.46 -3.86 12.96
CA VAL A 222 -7.01 -4.44 11.73
C VAL A 222 -6.66 -5.92 11.62
N SER A 223 -7.59 -6.70 11.07
CA SER A 223 -7.35 -8.11 10.74
C SER A 223 -6.79 -8.31 9.33
N GLU A 224 -6.87 -7.27 8.49
CA GLU A 224 -6.46 -7.29 7.08
C GLU A 224 -5.72 -6.01 6.74
N LEU A 225 -4.63 -6.14 5.97
CA LEU A 225 -3.92 -5.02 5.36
C LEU A 225 -4.26 -5.02 3.88
N THR A 226 -4.90 -3.93 3.41
CA THR A 226 -5.23 -3.74 2.00
C THR A 226 -4.33 -2.65 1.43
N GLU A 227 -3.52 -3.00 0.44
CA GLU A 227 -2.65 -2.07 -0.27
C GLU A 227 -2.94 -2.19 -1.76
N GLU A 228 -3.18 -1.06 -2.43
CA GLU A 228 -3.30 -1.00 -3.88
C GLU A 228 -1.90 -0.79 -4.45
N SER A 229 -1.45 -1.69 -5.33
CA SER A 229 -0.09 -1.66 -5.87
C SER A 229 -0.01 -2.30 -7.24
N GLU A 230 0.93 -1.82 -8.05
CA GLU A 230 1.34 -2.51 -9.27
C GLU A 230 2.40 -3.56 -8.92
N VAL A 231 2.24 -4.77 -9.45
CA VAL A 231 3.15 -5.89 -9.18
C VAL A 231 3.93 -6.21 -10.43
N TYR A 232 5.23 -6.43 -10.27
CA TYR A 232 6.14 -6.83 -11.33
C TYR A 232 6.88 -8.10 -10.94
N LEU A 233 7.17 -8.95 -11.92
CA LEU A 233 7.91 -10.21 -11.75
C LEU A 233 9.15 -10.21 -12.64
N SER A 234 10.21 -10.83 -12.13
CA SER A 234 11.43 -11.12 -12.88
C SER A 234 11.91 -12.54 -12.57
N GLU A 235 12.95 -12.99 -13.26
CA GLU A 235 13.64 -14.21 -12.87
C GLU A 235 14.24 -14.10 -11.46
N VAL A 236 14.35 -15.25 -10.77
CA VAL A 236 14.97 -15.32 -9.44
C VAL A 236 16.44 -14.96 -9.55
N GLY A 237 16.87 -13.94 -8.80
CA GLY A 237 18.24 -13.44 -8.81
C GLY A 237 18.46 -12.14 -9.60
N THR A 238 17.43 -11.65 -10.30
CA THR A 238 17.45 -10.31 -10.88
C THR A 238 17.58 -9.25 -9.79
N GLN A 239 18.44 -8.26 -10.02
CA GLN A 239 18.68 -7.19 -9.06
C GLN A 239 17.47 -6.26 -8.98
N LEU A 240 17.02 -5.95 -7.76
CA LEU A 240 15.96 -4.96 -7.52
C LEU A 240 16.44 -3.58 -7.98
N PRO A 241 15.61 -2.81 -8.70
CA PRO A 241 15.94 -1.44 -9.09
C PRO A 241 16.16 -0.55 -7.86
N GLY A 242 17.03 0.45 -7.98
CA GLY A 242 17.23 1.48 -6.95
C GLY A 242 16.01 2.40 -6.84
N ALA A 243 15.74 2.91 -5.64
CA ALA A 243 14.56 3.73 -5.35
C ALA A 243 14.71 5.22 -5.76
N ASP A 244 15.58 5.51 -6.73
CA ASP A 244 15.89 6.88 -7.14
C ASP A 244 14.75 7.46 -8.01
N GLU A 245 14.63 8.80 -8.07
CA GLU A 245 13.45 9.58 -8.54
C GLU A 245 12.97 9.31 -9.99
N ARG A 246 13.57 8.37 -10.72
CA ARG A 246 13.04 7.82 -11.97
C ARG A 246 13.08 6.30 -11.92
N PHE A 247 12.01 5.75 -11.39
CA PHE A 247 11.75 4.32 -11.39
C PHE A 247 11.49 3.84 -12.82
N GLU A 248 12.55 3.43 -13.51
CA GLU A 248 12.46 2.78 -14.83
C GLU A 248 12.75 1.29 -14.65
N LEU A 249 11.72 0.46 -14.81
CA LEU A 249 11.89 -0.98 -14.82
C LEU A 249 12.49 -1.41 -16.16
N GLY A 250 13.60 -2.15 -16.09
CA GLY A 250 14.21 -2.75 -17.27
C GLY A 250 13.31 -3.83 -17.89
N SER A 251 13.63 -4.24 -19.12
CA SER A 251 12.88 -5.25 -19.88
C SER A 251 12.81 -6.64 -19.21
N GLU A 252 13.65 -6.88 -18.21
CA GLU A 252 13.66 -8.09 -17.39
C GLU A 252 12.51 -8.16 -16.37
N TRP A 253 11.76 -7.06 -16.19
CA TRP A 253 10.61 -6.98 -15.31
C TRP A 253 9.31 -6.98 -16.12
N THR A 254 8.43 -7.92 -15.82
CA THR A 254 7.12 -8.05 -16.44
C THR A 254 6.05 -7.61 -15.45
N ARG A 255 5.21 -6.64 -15.84
CA ARG A 255 4.03 -6.27 -15.06
C ARG A 255 3.08 -7.46 -14.98
N VAL A 256 2.62 -7.78 -13.78
CA VAL A 256 1.61 -8.82 -13.56
C VAL A 256 0.25 -8.27 -13.96
N THR A 257 -0.29 -8.75 -15.08
CA THR A 257 -1.72 -8.59 -15.38
C THR A 257 -2.51 -9.85 -15.00
N VAL A 258 -3.83 -9.80 -15.14
CA VAL A 258 -4.71 -10.97 -14.96
C VAL A 258 -4.26 -12.12 -15.86
N THR A 259 -3.79 -11.82 -17.07
CA THR A 259 -3.27 -12.82 -18.02
C THR A 259 -2.02 -13.50 -17.47
N GLU A 260 -1.01 -12.74 -17.02
CA GLU A 260 0.22 -13.30 -16.45
C GLU A 260 -0.06 -14.11 -15.17
N MET A 261 -0.99 -13.64 -14.33
CA MET A 261 -1.40 -14.35 -13.12
C MET A 261 -2.05 -15.70 -13.45
N LEU A 262 -2.99 -15.73 -14.41
CA LEU A 262 -3.65 -16.97 -14.82
C LEU A 262 -2.66 -17.95 -15.49
N ARG A 263 -1.68 -17.43 -16.23
CA ARG A 263 -0.65 -18.24 -16.92
C ARG A 263 0.40 -18.85 -15.99
N GLN A 264 0.42 -18.50 -14.70
CA GLN A 264 1.25 -19.23 -13.71
C GLN A 264 0.84 -20.71 -13.63
N ASP A 265 -0.43 -21.02 -13.87
CA ASP A 265 -0.90 -22.38 -14.09
C ASP A 265 -0.70 -22.77 -15.56
N ARG A 266 0.23 -23.71 -15.80
CA ARG A 266 0.52 -24.23 -17.15
C ARG A 266 -0.72 -24.74 -17.87
N THR A 267 -1.71 -25.26 -17.15
CA THR A 267 -2.93 -25.76 -17.78
C THR A 267 -3.80 -24.65 -18.34
N LYS A 268 -3.66 -23.41 -17.86
CA LYS A 268 -4.41 -22.24 -18.31
C LYS A 268 -3.72 -21.45 -19.42
N GLN A 269 -2.48 -21.79 -19.77
CA GLN A 269 -1.75 -21.12 -20.83
C GLN A 269 -2.39 -21.40 -22.18
N VAL A 270 -2.86 -20.35 -22.85
CA VAL A 270 -3.41 -20.42 -24.20
C VAL A 270 -2.51 -19.60 -25.12
N GLN A 271 -2.17 -20.14 -26.27
CA GLN A 271 -1.62 -19.36 -27.37
C GLN A 271 -2.74 -19.15 -28.39
N VAL A 272 -2.87 -17.91 -28.86
CA VAL A 272 -3.80 -17.58 -29.93
C VAL A 272 -3.05 -17.05 -31.12
N VAL A 273 -3.29 -17.62 -32.29
CA VAL A 273 -2.65 -17.21 -33.55
C VAL A 273 -3.71 -16.79 -34.55
N LEU A 274 -3.56 -15.60 -35.10
CA LEU A 274 -4.36 -15.08 -36.21
C LEU A 274 -3.66 -15.41 -37.53
N GLU A 275 -4.36 -16.09 -38.44
CA GLU A 275 -3.80 -16.66 -39.66
C GLU A 275 -4.45 -16.07 -40.93
N GLY A 276 -3.62 -15.77 -41.93
CA GLY A 276 -4.06 -15.35 -43.27
C GLY A 276 -4.60 -16.50 -44.12
N GLU A 277 -5.03 -16.20 -45.35
CA GLU A 277 -5.59 -17.19 -46.29
C GLU A 277 -4.60 -18.33 -46.61
N ASP A 278 -3.31 -18.04 -46.62
CA ASP A 278 -2.22 -18.98 -46.89
C ASP A 278 -1.71 -19.71 -45.65
N GLY A 279 -2.34 -19.49 -44.48
CA GLY A 279 -1.92 -20.04 -43.20
C GLY A 279 -0.73 -19.33 -42.57
N THR A 280 -0.30 -18.18 -43.10
CA THR A 280 0.74 -17.35 -42.46
C THR A 280 0.21 -16.72 -41.17
N ALA A 281 1.03 -16.76 -40.11
CA ALA A 281 0.70 -16.09 -38.85
C ALA A 281 0.82 -14.57 -39.02
N LEU A 282 -0.29 -13.87 -38.89
CA LEU A 282 -0.37 -12.41 -38.94
C LEU A 282 -0.10 -11.79 -37.56
N ALA A 283 -0.56 -12.45 -36.49
CA ALA A 283 -0.33 -12.04 -35.12
C ALA A 283 -0.43 -13.22 -34.15
N THR A 284 0.26 -13.12 -33.01
CA THR A 284 0.26 -14.12 -31.93
C THR A 284 0.04 -13.44 -30.60
N TYR A 285 -0.87 -14.01 -29.80
CA TYR A 285 -1.22 -13.52 -28.48
C TYR A 285 -0.97 -14.58 -27.42
N ASP A 286 -0.35 -14.14 -26.34
CA ASP A 286 -0.34 -14.85 -25.07
C ASP A 286 -1.67 -14.63 -24.36
N ALA A 287 -2.47 -15.69 -24.29
CA ALA A 287 -3.80 -15.71 -23.70
C ALA A 287 -3.84 -16.63 -22.48
N ALA A 288 -4.95 -16.60 -21.75
CA ALA A 288 -5.17 -17.45 -20.60
C ALA A 288 -6.61 -17.92 -20.48
N VAL A 289 -6.84 -19.13 -19.95
CA VAL A 289 -8.19 -19.56 -19.57
C VAL A 289 -8.55 -18.96 -18.21
N ALA A 290 -9.47 -17.99 -18.22
CA ALA A 290 -9.97 -17.34 -17.01
C ALA A 290 -11.00 -18.20 -16.27
N HIS A 291 -11.79 -18.98 -17.01
CA HIS A 291 -12.82 -19.83 -16.43
C HIS A 291 -12.92 -21.18 -17.15
N ARG A 292 -13.08 -22.24 -16.35
CA ARG A 292 -13.42 -23.60 -16.80
C ARG A 292 -14.57 -24.11 -15.95
N SER A 293 -15.63 -24.57 -16.59
CA SER A 293 -16.65 -25.35 -15.89
C SER A 293 -16.92 -26.66 -16.60
N LEU A 294 -17.20 -27.67 -15.79
CA LEU A 294 -17.51 -29.02 -16.22
C LEU A 294 -18.76 -29.45 -15.50
N ASN A 295 -19.79 -29.82 -16.24
CA ASN A 295 -20.98 -30.47 -15.69
C ASN A 295 -21.30 -31.71 -16.54
N ASP A 296 -22.34 -32.44 -16.15
CA ASP A 296 -22.63 -33.76 -16.73
C ASP A 296 -22.93 -33.70 -18.24
N THR A 297 -23.40 -32.56 -18.74
CA THR A 297 -23.88 -32.39 -20.12
C THR A 297 -23.12 -31.37 -20.94
N THR A 298 -22.36 -30.46 -20.31
CA THR A 298 -21.61 -29.41 -20.97
C THR A 298 -20.26 -29.12 -20.31
N ALA A 299 -19.30 -28.69 -21.12
CA ALA A 299 -18.07 -28.05 -20.67
C ALA A 299 -18.06 -26.61 -21.17
N SER A 300 -17.54 -25.66 -20.40
CA SER A 300 -17.36 -24.28 -20.89
C SER A 300 -15.97 -23.73 -20.61
N TRP A 301 -15.47 -22.91 -21.54
CA TRP A 301 -14.20 -22.19 -21.43
C TRP A 301 -14.36 -20.73 -21.76
N TYR A 302 -13.78 -19.89 -20.92
CA TYR A 302 -13.60 -18.47 -21.20
C TYR A 302 -12.11 -18.16 -21.33
N ALA A 303 -11.68 -17.80 -22.54
CA ALA A 303 -10.29 -17.47 -22.85
C ALA A 303 -10.11 -15.94 -22.95
N LEU A 304 -9.25 -15.39 -22.10
CA LEU A 304 -8.87 -13.97 -22.11
C LEU A 304 -7.70 -13.78 -23.08
N VAL A 305 -7.93 -13.00 -24.13
CA VAL A 305 -6.98 -12.70 -25.21
C VAL A 305 -6.65 -11.21 -25.18
N ALA A 306 -5.38 -10.88 -25.43
CA ALA A 306 -4.86 -9.49 -25.39
C ALA A 306 -5.14 -8.76 -24.05
N GLY A 307 -5.35 -9.53 -22.96
CA GLY A 307 -5.74 -9.01 -21.65
C GLY A 307 -7.13 -8.35 -21.58
N SER A 308 -7.83 -8.21 -22.70
CA SER A 308 -9.01 -7.34 -22.83
C SER A 308 -10.23 -8.03 -23.44
N VAL A 309 -10.09 -9.13 -24.18
CA VAL A 309 -11.23 -9.77 -24.87
C VAL A 309 -11.45 -11.18 -24.37
N MET A 310 -12.63 -11.46 -23.82
CA MET A 310 -13.01 -12.77 -23.31
C MET A 310 -13.81 -13.55 -24.35
N PHE A 311 -13.23 -14.61 -24.92
CA PHE A 311 -13.90 -15.51 -25.84
C PHE A 311 -14.56 -16.66 -25.08
N ARG A 312 -15.82 -16.94 -25.37
CA ARG A 312 -16.61 -17.97 -24.67
C ARG A 312 -16.92 -19.16 -25.58
N PHE A 313 -16.59 -20.35 -25.10
CA PHE A 313 -16.78 -21.62 -25.78
C PHE A 313 -17.56 -22.60 -24.90
N GLU A 314 -18.36 -23.45 -25.52
CA GLU A 314 -19.09 -24.53 -24.87
C GLU A 314 -18.99 -25.82 -25.68
N TRP A 315 -18.86 -26.96 -25.02
CA TRP A 315 -18.92 -28.28 -25.63
C TRP A 315 -20.08 -29.06 -25.03
N ASP A 316 -20.78 -29.82 -25.86
CA ASP A 316 -21.67 -30.86 -25.36
C ASP A 316 -20.82 -32.03 -24.84
N ARG A 317 -21.26 -32.66 -23.74
CA ARG A 317 -20.60 -33.81 -23.13
C ARG A 317 -21.49 -35.04 -23.19
N ASP A 318 -20.86 -36.16 -23.53
CA ASP A 318 -21.40 -37.50 -23.33
C ASP A 318 -20.37 -38.36 -22.57
N GLY A 319 -20.55 -38.47 -21.26
CA GLY A 319 -19.57 -39.08 -20.37
C GLY A 319 -18.25 -38.32 -20.34
N GLU A 320 -17.17 -38.96 -20.81
CA GLU A 320 -15.83 -38.35 -20.94
C GLU A 320 -15.57 -37.73 -22.32
N HIS A 321 -16.47 -37.93 -23.29
CA HIS A 321 -16.29 -37.39 -24.64
C HIS A 321 -16.81 -35.96 -24.71
N LEU A 322 -15.96 -35.07 -25.22
CA LEU A 322 -16.36 -33.72 -25.61
C LEU A 322 -16.77 -33.75 -27.08
N GLY A 323 -17.95 -33.21 -27.37
CA GLY A 323 -18.44 -32.98 -28.73
C GLY A 323 -17.69 -31.85 -29.43
N GLU A 324 -18.28 -31.28 -30.49
CA GLU A 324 -17.68 -30.13 -31.15
C GLU A 324 -17.86 -28.84 -30.32
N PRO A 325 -16.82 -27.99 -30.23
CA PRO A 325 -16.92 -26.68 -29.59
C PRO A 325 -17.92 -25.77 -30.30
N ARG A 326 -18.78 -25.12 -29.52
CA ARG A 326 -19.68 -24.05 -29.93
C ARG A 326 -19.15 -22.71 -29.41
N PHE A 327 -18.91 -21.77 -30.32
CA PHE A 327 -18.58 -20.38 -29.96
C PHE A 327 -19.86 -19.65 -29.53
N LEU A 328 -19.85 -19.10 -28.32
CA LEU A 328 -21.01 -18.40 -27.75
C LEU A 328 -20.94 -16.88 -27.92
N GLY A 329 -19.76 -16.34 -28.21
CA GLY A 329 -19.53 -14.90 -28.35
C GLY A 329 -18.26 -14.44 -27.63
N CYS A 330 -17.96 -13.15 -27.77
CA CYS A 330 -16.89 -12.49 -27.04
C CYS A 330 -17.41 -11.27 -26.26
N GLU A 331 -16.71 -10.93 -25.18
CA GLU A 331 -16.96 -9.76 -24.34
C GLU A 331 -15.69 -8.91 -24.26
N LEU A 332 -15.85 -7.59 -24.30
CA LEU A 332 -14.75 -6.63 -24.21
C LEU A 332 -14.64 -6.11 -22.77
N HIS A 333 -13.43 -6.13 -22.22
CA HIS A 333 -13.06 -5.60 -20.91
C HIS A 333 -12.14 -4.39 -21.09
N GLU A 334 -12.73 -3.21 -21.17
CA GLU A 334 -12.06 -1.96 -21.54
C GLU A 334 -11.98 -0.97 -20.36
N SER A 335 -11.59 -1.46 -19.18
CA SER A 335 -11.56 -0.64 -17.95
C SER A 335 -10.37 0.34 -17.88
N THR A 336 -9.44 0.27 -18.83
CA THR A 336 -8.31 1.20 -18.97
C THR A 336 -8.08 1.54 -20.44
N ASN A 337 -7.43 2.68 -20.71
CA ASN A 337 -7.04 3.04 -22.08
C ASN A 337 -6.13 1.99 -22.73
N GLN A 338 -5.26 1.33 -21.94
CA GLN A 338 -4.39 0.26 -22.42
C GLN A 338 -5.19 -0.97 -22.90
N LEU A 339 -6.16 -1.42 -22.09
CA LEU A 339 -7.01 -2.55 -22.46
C LEU A 339 -7.89 -2.22 -23.68
N ARG A 340 -8.35 -0.97 -23.78
CA ARG A 340 -9.15 -0.48 -24.90
C ARG A 340 -8.35 -0.40 -26.21
N ALA A 341 -7.10 0.06 -26.17
CA ALA A 341 -6.22 -0.01 -27.32
C ALA A 341 -5.94 -1.46 -27.76
N ALA A 342 -5.75 -2.36 -26.79
CA ALA A 342 -5.50 -3.78 -27.05
C ALA A 342 -6.72 -4.46 -27.70
N SER A 343 -7.94 -4.14 -27.26
CA SER A 343 -9.16 -4.69 -27.86
C SER A 343 -9.35 -4.21 -29.32
N TYR A 344 -9.11 -2.93 -29.60
CA TYR A 344 -9.20 -2.39 -30.97
C TYR A 344 -8.16 -2.99 -31.91
N GLN A 345 -6.92 -3.15 -31.45
CA GLN A 345 -5.87 -3.83 -32.21
C GLN A 345 -6.30 -5.26 -32.55
N LEU A 346 -6.76 -6.03 -31.56
CA LEU A 346 -7.18 -7.41 -31.77
C LEU A 346 -8.32 -7.50 -32.79
N LEU A 347 -9.33 -6.62 -32.71
CA LEU A 347 -10.45 -6.61 -33.65
C LEU A 347 -10.03 -6.28 -35.09
N LEU A 348 -9.10 -5.34 -35.27
CA LEU A 348 -8.54 -4.99 -36.58
C LEU A 348 -7.72 -6.14 -37.16
N GLU A 349 -6.88 -6.79 -36.37
CA GLU A 349 -6.11 -7.95 -36.82
C GLU A 349 -7.01 -9.16 -37.12
N MET A 350 -8.04 -9.39 -36.31
CA MET A 350 -9.04 -10.41 -36.59
C MET A 350 -9.70 -10.18 -37.96
N HIS A 351 -10.04 -8.92 -38.27
CA HIS A 351 -10.60 -8.55 -39.58
C HIS A 351 -9.66 -8.86 -40.75
N CYS A 352 -8.35 -8.66 -40.57
CA CYS A 352 -7.33 -8.95 -41.58
C CYS A 352 -7.00 -10.44 -41.71
N SER A 353 -7.33 -11.24 -40.69
CA SER A 353 -7.13 -12.68 -40.69
C SER A 353 -8.33 -13.43 -41.26
N THR A 354 -8.15 -14.71 -41.57
CA THR A 354 -9.24 -15.63 -41.94
C THR A 354 -9.58 -16.63 -40.84
N ARG A 355 -8.60 -16.92 -39.98
CA ARG A 355 -8.72 -17.91 -38.91
C ARG A 355 -8.05 -17.42 -37.65
N MET A 356 -8.63 -17.81 -36.52
CA MET A 356 -8.09 -17.60 -35.19
C MET A 356 -7.97 -18.95 -34.50
N ARG A 357 -6.74 -19.40 -34.27
CA ARG A 357 -6.41 -20.70 -33.70
C ARG A 357 -6.06 -20.57 -32.24
N PHE A 358 -6.68 -21.39 -31.39
CA PHE A 358 -6.46 -21.45 -29.95
C PHE A 358 -5.77 -22.77 -29.61
N SER A 359 -4.60 -22.69 -28.99
CA SER A 359 -3.80 -23.85 -28.62
C SER A 359 -3.44 -23.84 -27.14
N VAL A 360 -3.41 -25.01 -26.51
CA VAL A 360 -2.95 -25.21 -25.13
C VAL A 360 -1.99 -26.38 -25.13
N LEU A 361 -0.82 -26.22 -24.50
CA LEU A 361 0.26 -27.23 -24.52
C LEU A 361 0.60 -27.70 -25.95
N GLU A 362 0.66 -26.76 -26.90
CA GLU A 362 0.97 -27.00 -28.32
C GLU A 362 -0.05 -27.88 -29.07
N GLN A 363 -1.21 -28.15 -28.45
CA GLN A 363 -2.32 -28.84 -29.09
C GLN A 363 -3.39 -27.82 -29.49
N ASP A 364 -3.84 -27.89 -30.74
CA ASP A 364 -4.96 -27.10 -31.22
C ASP A 364 -6.25 -27.59 -30.60
N ILE A 365 -6.92 -26.69 -29.88
CA ILE A 365 -8.18 -26.99 -29.22
C ILE A 365 -9.33 -26.43 -30.03
N PHE A 366 -9.12 -25.29 -30.70
CA PHE A 366 -10.18 -24.63 -31.44
C PHE A 366 -9.67 -23.75 -32.57
N VAL A 367 -10.43 -23.68 -33.66
CA VAL A 367 -10.20 -22.77 -34.77
C VAL A 367 -11.50 -22.05 -35.10
N LEU A 368 -11.46 -20.72 -35.03
CA LEU A 368 -12.56 -19.84 -35.40
C LEU A 368 -12.32 -19.24 -36.78
N GLY A 369 -13.37 -19.16 -37.60
CA GLY A 369 -13.40 -18.18 -38.68
C GLY A 369 -13.52 -16.79 -38.07
N THR A 370 -12.77 -15.83 -38.60
CA THR A 370 -12.82 -14.45 -38.11
C THR A 370 -13.94 -13.66 -38.82
N PRO A 371 -14.62 -12.75 -38.09
CA PRO A 371 -15.68 -11.96 -38.67
C PRO A 371 -15.11 -10.92 -39.65
N THR A 372 -15.73 -10.79 -40.82
CA THR A 372 -15.46 -9.68 -41.73
C THR A 372 -16.20 -8.43 -41.24
N LEU A 373 -15.47 -7.37 -40.92
CA LEU A 373 -16.03 -6.08 -40.57
C LEU A 373 -16.38 -5.28 -41.82
N THR A 374 -17.41 -4.43 -41.72
CA THR A 374 -17.73 -3.45 -42.77
C THR A 374 -16.65 -2.37 -42.82
N SER A 375 -16.39 -1.76 -43.99
CA SER A 375 -15.40 -0.69 -44.13
C SER A 375 -15.63 0.50 -43.20
N GLU A 376 -16.89 0.85 -42.91
CA GLU A 376 -17.25 1.90 -41.93
C GLU A 376 -16.78 1.54 -40.52
N ARG A 377 -17.07 0.31 -40.06
CA ARG A 377 -16.62 -0.18 -38.75
C ARG A 377 -15.09 -0.29 -38.63
N VAL A 378 -14.41 -0.72 -39.69
CA VAL A 378 -12.94 -0.73 -39.73
C VAL A 378 -12.40 0.67 -39.54
N ARG A 379 -12.95 1.63 -40.29
CA ARG A 379 -12.56 3.04 -40.19
C ARG A 379 -12.79 3.61 -38.79
N GLU A 380 -13.91 3.28 -38.16
CA GLU A 380 -14.21 3.68 -36.79
C GLU A 380 -13.17 3.12 -35.81
N LEU A 381 -12.84 1.83 -35.91
CA LEU A 381 -11.83 1.19 -35.04
C LEU A 381 -10.43 1.79 -35.23
N GLU A 382 -10.02 2.10 -36.46
CA GLU A 382 -8.75 2.78 -36.74
C GLU A 382 -8.68 4.17 -36.08
N VAL A 383 -9.78 4.93 -36.16
CA VAL A 383 -9.90 6.25 -35.52
C VAL A 383 -9.84 6.14 -33.99
N MET A 384 -10.57 5.18 -33.43
CA MET A 384 -10.59 4.93 -31.99
C MET A 384 -9.22 4.50 -31.48
N GLN A 385 -8.56 3.58 -32.19
CA GLN A 385 -7.20 3.13 -31.88
C GLN A 385 -6.19 4.27 -31.93
N GLN A 386 -6.21 5.10 -32.98
CA GLN A 386 -5.31 6.25 -33.09
C GLN A 386 -5.50 7.23 -31.93
N THR A 387 -6.76 7.48 -31.54
CA THR A 387 -7.11 8.42 -30.48
C THR A 387 -6.69 7.90 -29.10
N VAL A 388 -7.04 6.65 -28.76
CA VAL A 388 -6.63 6.02 -27.49
C VAL A 388 -5.11 5.87 -27.42
N GLY A 389 -4.45 5.60 -28.55
CA GLY A 389 -2.99 5.56 -28.65
C GLY A 389 -2.32 6.89 -28.29
N ASP A 390 -2.92 8.02 -28.68
CA ASP A 390 -2.41 9.35 -28.30
C ASP A 390 -2.57 9.61 -26.79
N ILE A 391 -3.67 9.15 -26.18
CA ILE A 391 -3.88 9.24 -24.72
C ILE A 391 -2.82 8.41 -23.99
N LEU A 392 -2.61 7.16 -24.41
CA LEU A 392 -1.62 6.27 -23.81
C LEU A 392 -0.20 6.83 -23.87
N ALA A 393 0.17 7.46 -24.99
CA ALA A 393 1.46 8.12 -25.12
C ALA A 393 1.61 9.27 -24.11
N ILE A 394 0.55 10.04 -23.86
CA ILE A 394 0.56 11.11 -22.85
C ILE A 394 0.59 10.54 -21.42
N GLU A 395 -0.17 9.48 -21.12
CA GLU A 395 -0.11 8.78 -19.82
C GLU A 395 1.33 8.36 -19.50
N GLN A 396 2.03 7.77 -20.48
CA GLN A 396 3.43 7.36 -20.34
C GLN A 396 4.39 8.54 -20.16
N LEU A 397 4.23 9.62 -20.95
CA LEU A 397 5.12 10.79 -20.90
C LEU A 397 4.89 11.70 -19.68
N SER A 398 3.68 11.66 -19.10
CA SER A 398 3.29 12.44 -17.92
C SER A 398 3.40 11.66 -16.61
N GLY A 399 3.44 10.32 -16.67
CA GLY A 399 3.37 9.46 -15.49
C GLY A 399 2.02 9.53 -14.76
N THR A 400 0.99 10.07 -15.42
CA THR A 400 -0.35 10.27 -14.83
C THR A 400 -1.35 9.38 -15.54
N ALA A 401 -2.11 8.58 -14.79
CA ALA A 401 -3.21 7.80 -15.36
C ALA A 401 -4.33 8.75 -15.82
N VAL A 402 -4.88 8.52 -17.00
CA VAL A 402 -5.97 9.31 -17.58
C VAL A 402 -7.25 8.48 -17.57
N ASP A 403 -8.38 9.15 -17.38
CA ASP A 403 -9.69 8.52 -17.46
C ASP A 403 -9.90 7.80 -18.80
N VAL A 404 -10.71 6.74 -18.80
CA VAL A 404 -10.96 5.96 -20.01
C VAL A 404 -11.74 6.79 -21.02
N CYS A 405 -11.24 6.86 -22.26
CA CYS A 405 -11.98 7.45 -23.38
C CYS A 405 -13.16 6.54 -23.75
N ALA A 406 -14.37 6.87 -23.29
CA ALA A 406 -15.57 6.04 -23.40
C ALA A 406 -16.78 6.72 -24.05
N GLU A 407 -16.74 8.04 -24.16
CA GLU A 407 -17.77 8.84 -24.80
C GLU A 407 -17.38 9.19 -26.24
N GLY A 408 -18.32 9.74 -27.01
CA GLY A 408 -18.04 10.21 -28.37
C GLY A 408 -17.12 11.44 -28.37
N PHE A 409 -16.28 11.53 -29.40
CA PHE A 409 -15.40 12.67 -29.67
C PHE A 409 -15.47 13.05 -31.15
N ASP A 410 -15.02 14.26 -31.49
CA ASP A 410 -14.98 14.74 -32.87
C ASP A 410 -13.53 14.93 -33.40
N ASP A 411 -13.40 15.33 -34.67
CA ASP A 411 -12.10 15.56 -35.30
C ASP A 411 -11.32 16.73 -34.68
N ARG A 412 -12.01 17.69 -34.05
CA ARG A 412 -11.36 18.80 -33.35
C ARG A 412 -10.71 18.30 -32.06
N ASP A 413 -11.38 17.42 -31.32
CA ASP A 413 -10.83 16.80 -30.12
C ASP A 413 -9.59 15.97 -30.46
N ARG A 414 -9.67 15.16 -31.53
CA ARG A 414 -8.53 14.36 -32.04
C ARG A 414 -7.35 15.23 -32.45
N ALA A 415 -7.57 16.31 -33.20
CA ALA A 415 -6.50 17.23 -33.61
C ALA A 415 -5.84 17.91 -32.41
N ARG A 416 -6.62 18.32 -31.41
CA ARG A 416 -6.10 18.89 -30.16
C ARG A 416 -5.29 17.89 -29.36
N LEU A 417 -5.78 16.66 -29.24
CA LEU A 417 -5.09 15.57 -28.56
C LEU A 417 -3.76 15.24 -29.22
N ARG A 418 -3.76 15.08 -30.55
CA ARG A 418 -2.54 14.81 -31.33
C ARG A 418 -1.50 15.91 -31.16
N ARG A 419 -1.91 17.18 -31.20
CA ARG A 419 -1.01 18.32 -30.91
C ARG A 419 -0.46 18.24 -29.49
N ALA A 420 -1.31 17.98 -28.50
CA ALA A 420 -0.88 17.83 -27.10
C ALA A 420 0.17 16.71 -26.97
N ARG A 421 -0.08 15.53 -27.54
CA ARG A 421 0.85 14.40 -27.57
C ARG A 421 2.19 14.77 -28.19
N LEU A 422 2.18 15.39 -29.36
CA LEU A 422 3.39 15.82 -30.06
C LEU A 422 4.19 16.85 -29.24
N MET A 423 3.52 17.76 -28.53
CA MET A 423 4.19 18.70 -27.63
C MET A 423 4.77 18.02 -26.39
N TRP A 424 4.09 17.01 -25.83
CA TRP A 424 4.65 16.14 -24.78
C TRP A 424 5.93 15.43 -25.23
N GLU A 425 5.99 15.03 -26.50
CA GLU A 425 7.20 14.46 -27.15
C GLU A 425 8.29 15.51 -27.48
N GLY A 426 8.06 16.79 -27.22
CA GLY A 426 9.00 17.87 -27.53
C GLY A 426 9.06 18.27 -29.01
N ARG A 427 7.99 18.02 -29.78
CA ARG A 427 7.87 18.44 -31.18
C ARG A 427 7.33 19.87 -31.30
N VAL A 428 7.76 20.54 -32.36
CA VAL A 428 7.11 21.76 -32.89
C VAL A 428 6.06 21.36 -33.91
N VAL A 429 4.84 21.87 -33.77
CA VAL A 429 3.67 21.50 -34.58
C VAL A 429 2.94 22.72 -35.13
N GLN A 430 2.14 22.54 -36.18
CA GLN A 430 1.19 23.57 -36.61
C GLN A 430 0.02 23.66 -35.61
N ALA A 431 -0.38 24.89 -35.28
CA ALA A 431 -1.45 25.19 -34.35
C ALA A 431 -2.64 25.82 -35.08
N LEU A 432 -3.05 27.04 -34.71
CA LEU A 432 -4.23 27.70 -35.24
C LEU A 432 -3.90 28.53 -36.49
N ARG A 433 -4.87 28.66 -37.40
CA ARG A 433 -4.83 29.66 -38.50
C ARG A 433 -5.60 30.94 -38.18
N HIS A 434 -6.58 30.83 -37.29
CA HIS A 434 -7.50 31.92 -37.02
C HIS A 434 -6.90 32.93 -36.04
N PRO A 435 -7.30 34.21 -36.12
CA PRO A 435 -6.87 35.21 -35.15
C PRO A 435 -7.24 34.82 -33.72
N VAL A 436 -6.32 35.03 -32.79
CA VAL A 436 -6.51 34.76 -31.36
C VAL A 436 -6.52 36.05 -30.57
N GLU A 437 -7.41 36.13 -29.58
CA GLU A 437 -7.42 37.24 -28.64
C GLU A 437 -6.58 36.88 -27.41
N VAL A 438 -5.68 37.78 -27.03
CA VAL A 438 -4.75 37.58 -25.92
C VAL A 438 -4.71 38.82 -25.04
N THR A 439 -4.41 38.62 -23.76
CA THR A 439 -4.25 39.71 -22.79
C THR A 439 -2.78 39.82 -22.42
N SER A 440 -2.22 41.04 -22.55
CA SER A 440 -0.87 41.38 -22.12
C SER A 440 -0.93 42.17 -20.81
N PRO A 441 -0.47 41.62 -19.67
CA PRO A 441 -0.61 42.26 -18.36
C PRO A 441 0.09 43.62 -18.22
N ASN A 442 1.12 43.86 -19.02
CA ASN A 442 1.94 45.09 -19.01
C ASN A 442 1.69 46.00 -20.22
N GLY A 443 0.69 45.68 -21.06
CA GLY A 443 0.36 46.45 -22.26
C GLY A 443 1.38 46.32 -23.40
N ALA A 444 2.41 45.49 -23.26
CA ALA A 444 3.40 45.28 -24.31
C ALA A 444 2.81 44.45 -25.46
N LEU A 445 3.27 44.73 -26.69
CA LEU A 445 2.92 43.94 -27.87
C LEU A 445 3.36 42.48 -27.68
N PRO A 446 2.44 41.50 -27.81
CA PRO A 446 2.78 40.08 -27.67
C PRO A 446 3.83 39.65 -28.70
N GLN A 447 4.97 39.14 -28.22
CA GLN A 447 6.00 38.51 -29.06
C GLN A 447 5.78 37.01 -29.23
N VAL A 448 4.96 36.41 -28.36
CA VAL A 448 4.56 35.02 -28.38
C VAL A 448 3.21 34.93 -27.66
N VAL A 449 2.36 33.98 -28.04
CA VAL A 449 1.09 33.72 -27.35
C VAL A 449 1.28 32.50 -26.46
N GLN A 450 1.24 32.68 -25.15
CA GLN A 450 1.32 31.59 -24.19
C GLN A 450 -0.07 31.06 -23.84
N VAL A 451 -0.20 29.75 -23.78
CA VAL A 451 -1.37 29.03 -23.30
C VAL A 451 -0.95 28.24 -22.07
N ALA A 452 -1.63 28.48 -20.95
CA ALA A 452 -1.35 27.80 -19.69
C ALA A 452 -1.64 26.29 -19.79
N SER A 453 -0.95 25.50 -18.97
CA SER A 453 -1.31 24.09 -18.78
C SER A 453 -2.74 23.95 -18.28
N GLY A 454 -3.33 22.79 -18.56
CA GLY A 454 -4.71 22.47 -18.21
C GLY A 454 -5.07 21.06 -18.64
N GLU A 455 -6.34 20.81 -18.86
CA GLU A 455 -6.86 19.50 -19.29
C GLU A 455 -7.66 19.63 -20.59
N LEU A 456 -7.48 18.64 -21.47
CA LEU A 456 -8.31 18.42 -22.66
C LEU A 456 -9.27 17.27 -22.37
N ASN A 457 -10.58 17.46 -22.60
CA ASN A 457 -11.54 16.38 -22.57
C ASN A 457 -11.65 15.76 -23.97
N VAL A 458 -11.38 14.45 -24.09
CA VAL A 458 -11.57 13.69 -25.33
C VAL A 458 -12.38 12.44 -24.99
N GLY A 459 -13.65 12.41 -25.39
CA GLY A 459 -14.52 11.27 -25.14
C GLY A 459 -14.64 10.91 -23.65
N GLY A 460 -14.66 11.91 -22.76
CA GLY A 460 -14.70 11.74 -21.32
C GLY A 460 -13.33 11.62 -20.65
N ALA A 461 -12.26 11.36 -21.42
CA ALA A 461 -10.90 11.29 -20.90
C ALA A 461 -10.32 12.68 -20.64
N ARG A 462 -9.92 12.98 -19.40
CA ARG A 462 -9.28 14.24 -19.01
C ARG A 462 -7.76 14.15 -19.18
N VAL A 463 -7.28 14.58 -20.33
CA VAL A 463 -5.88 14.47 -20.73
C VAL A 463 -5.10 15.72 -20.28
N PRO A 464 -4.00 15.59 -19.52
CA PRO A 464 -3.20 16.73 -19.12
C PRO A 464 -2.45 17.35 -20.31
N THR A 465 -2.38 18.67 -20.31
CA THR A 465 -1.69 19.48 -21.31
C THR A 465 -0.62 20.34 -20.65
N LEU A 466 0.56 20.42 -21.29
CA LEU A 466 1.65 21.27 -20.81
C LEU A 466 1.34 22.75 -21.00
N THR A 467 2.12 23.63 -20.37
CA THR A 467 2.18 25.02 -20.82
C THR A 467 2.83 25.03 -22.20
N TRP A 468 2.22 25.72 -23.14
CA TRP A 468 2.72 25.81 -24.51
C TRP A 468 2.61 27.22 -25.06
N VAL A 469 3.32 27.47 -26.14
CA VAL A 469 3.40 28.78 -26.76
C VAL A 469 3.13 28.69 -28.25
N MET A 470 2.61 29.76 -28.84
CA MET A 470 2.35 29.92 -30.26
C MET A 470 3.09 31.14 -30.81
N TRP A 471 3.69 30.97 -31.98
CA TRP A 471 4.41 32.05 -32.64
C TRP A 471 4.40 31.90 -34.17
N HIS A 472 4.55 33.02 -34.87
CA HIS A 472 4.84 33.03 -36.30
C HIS A 472 5.73 34.25 -36.62
N PRO A 473 6.76 34.15 -37.49
CA PRO A 473 7.68 35.26 -37.79
C PRO A 473 6.98 36.49 -38.37
N ALA A 474 5.88 36.30 -39.08
CA ALA A 474 5.07 37.36 -39.68
C ALA A 474 3.75 37.63 -38.93
N MET A 475 3.60 37.18 -37.67
CA MET A 475 2.39 37.48 -36.91
C MET A 475 2.27 38.99 -36.63
N THR A 476 1.05 39.49 -36.62
CA THR A 476 0.74 40.88 -36.27
C THR A 476 -0.19 40.91 -35.08
N ALA A 477 0.01 41.85 -34.16
CA ALA A 477 -0.84 42.06 -32.99
C ALA A 477 -1.48 43.44 -33.05
N ILE A 478 -2.81 43.49 -33.01
CA ILE A 478 -3.61 44.72 -33.08
C ILE A 478 -4.26 44.92 -31.71
N ALA A 479 -4.01 46.05 -31.07
CA ALA A 479 -4.68 46.40 -29.82
C ALA A 479 -6.19 46.57 -30.02
N ILE A 480 -7.00 45.90 -29.19
CA ILE A 480 -8.48 45.93 -29.27
C ILE A 480 -9.15 46.57 -28.06
N GLY A 481 -8.42 46.81 -26.96
CA GLY A 481 -8.92 47.55 -25.80
C GLY A 481 -8.16 47.26 -24.50
N PRO A 482 -8.43 48.00 -23.41
CA PRO A 482 -7.85 47.71 -22.10
C PRO A 482 -8.44 46.43 -21.48
N ALA A 483 -7.67 45.78 -20.59
CA ALA A 483 -8.04 44.57 -19.85
C ALA A 483 -7.91 44.78 -18.33
N PRO A 484 -8.71 45.68 -17.71
CA PRO A 484 -8.55 46.09 -16.31
C PRO A 484 -8.61 44.92 -15.31
N GLU A 485 -9.25 43.81 -15.68
CA GLU A 485 -9.28 42.57 -14.90
C GLU A 485 -7.91 41.89 -14.73
N ALA A 486 -6.94 42.18 -15.60
CA ALA A 486 -5.60 41.58 -15.59
C ALA A 486 -4.51 42.53 -15.06
N GLY A 487 -4.86 43.79 -14.76
CA GLY A 487 -3.94 44.79 -14.23
C GLY A 487 -4.24 46.21 -14.72
N PRO A 488 -3.68 47.24 -14.06
CA PRO A 488 -3.93 48.65 -14.41
C PRO A 488 -3.42 49.04 -15.80
N ASP A 489 -2.35 48.39 -16.28
CA ASP A 489 -1.71 48.65 -17.58
C ASP A 489 -2.01 47.55 -18.62
N ALA A 490 -2.92 46.62 -18.30
CA ALA A 490 -3.17 45.47 -19.13
C ALA A 490 -3.98 45.81 -20.39
N GLN A 491 -3.62 45.20 -21.52
CA GLN A 491 -4.25 45.46 -22.82
C GLN A 491 -4.57 44.15 -23.55
N ARG A 492 -5.71 44.12 -24.24
CA ARG A 492 -6.11 43.03 -25.13
C ARG A 492 -5.60 43.28 -26.53
N PHE A 493 -5.10 42.22 -27.17
CA PHE A 493 -4.63 42.21 -28.53
C PHE A 493 -5.32 41.12 -29.32
N LYS A 494 -5.64 41.40 -30.59
CA LYS A 494 -5.96 40.39 -31.59
C LYS A 494 -4.69 40.07 -32.36
N VAL A 495 -4.20 38.85 -32.23
CA VAL A 495 -2.99 38.35 -32.90
C VAL A 495 -3.40 37.49 -34.09
N GLN A 496 -2.78 37.71 -35.25
CA GLN A 496 -3.11 37.01 -36.49
C GLN A 496 -1.84 36.69 -37.30
N VAL A 497 -1.89 35.63 -38.08
CA VAL A 497 -0.86 35.23 -39.05
C VAL A 497 -1.28 35.61 -40.48
N PRO A 498 -0.36 35.63 -41.46
CA PRO A 498 -0.72 35.81 -42.86
C PRO A 498 -1.73 34.78 -43.37
N ASP A 499 -2.53 35.17 -44.37
CA ASP A 499 -3.56 34.31 -44.93
C ASP A 499 -2.96 33.02 -45.49
N GLY A 500 -3.50 31.87 -45.05
CA GLY A 500 -3.02 30.54 -45.45
C GLY A 500 -1.87 29.98 -44.61
N GLU A 501 -1.33 30.75 -43.66
CA GLU A 501 -0.28 30.30 -42.75
C GLU A 501 -0.84 29.88 -41.38
N HIS A 502 -0.01 29.23 -40.56
CA HIS A 502 -0.37 28.80 -39.20
C HIS A 502 0.57 29.39 -38.17
N PHE A 503 0.06 29.53 -36.95
CA PHE A 503 0.96 29.56 -35.80
C PHE A 503 1.71 28.23 -35.66
N LEU A 504 2.95 28.32 -35.21
CA LEU A 504 3.74 27.18 -34.76
C LEU A 504 3.66 27.09 -33.25
N ALA A 505 3.45 25.89 -32.73
CA ALA A 505 3.32 25.62 -31.30
C ALA A 505 4.36 24.64 -30.77
N TRP A 506 4.78 24.88 -29.53
CA TRP A 506 5.65 23.98 -28.77
C TRP A 506 5.49 24.19 -27.26
N ALA A 507 5.91 23.20 -26.47
CA ALA A 507 5.98 23.32 -25.01
C ALA A 507 7.40 23.74 -24.58
N PRO A 508 7.60 24.94 -23.99
CA PRO A 508 8.91 25.44 -23.58
C PRO A 508 9.66 24.51 -22.62
N GLU A 509 8.91 23.79 -21.79
CA GLU A 509 9.42 22.81 -20.82
C GLU A 509 10.04 21.56 -21.49
N ARG A 510 9.67 21.28 -22.74
CA ARG A 510 10.16 20.13 -23.52
C ARG A 510 11.15 20.53 -24.60
N VAL A 511 10.95 21.69 -25.21
CA VAL A 511 11.81 22.19 -26.29
C VAL A 511 11.90 23.72 -26.21
N SER A 512 13.11 24.26 -26.34
CA SER A 512 13.38 25.70 -26.37
C SER A 512 14.08 26.05 -27.69
N PRO A 513 13.33 26.25 -28.78
CA PRO A 513 13.92 26.59 -30.06
C PRO A 513 14.51 28.01 -30.03
N ALA A 514 15.59 28.23 -30.78
CA ALA A 514 16.15 29.56 -30.95
C ALA A 514 15.19 30.42 -31.78
N VAL A 515 14.71 31.51 -31.20
CA VAL A 515 13.67 32.40 -31.77
C VAL A 515 14.16 33.20 -32.99
N ASP A 516 15.44 33.06 -33.37
CA ASP A 516 16.08 33.73 -34.51
C ASP A 516 16.26 32.84 -35.76
N GLN A 517 15.94 31.55 -35.67
CA GLN A 517 15.98 30.62 -36.81
C GLN A 517 14.57 30.37 -37.35
N SER A 518 14.47 30.05 -38.64
CA SER A 518 13.22 29.67 -39.30
C SER A 518 12.66 28.42 -38.64
N LEU A 519 11.82 28.60 -37.62
CA LEU A 519 11.13 27.53 -36.93
C LEU A 519 10.25 26.80 -37.96
N THR A 520 10.48 25.51 -38.16
CA THR A 520 9.65 24.68 -39.04
C THR A 520 8.94 23.60 -38.24
N PRO A 521 7.74 23.15 -38.65
CA PRO A 521 7.12 21.97 -38.07
C PRO A 521 8.08 20.78 -38.11
N THR A 522 8.16 20.05 -37.00
CA THR A 522 9.02 18.86 -36.87
C THR A 522 8.22 17.55 -36.95
N ALA A 523 6.89 17.65 -36.98
CA ALA A 523 5.95 16.55 -37.14
C ALA A 523 4.62 17.10 -37.70
N SER A 524 3.95 16.30 -38.54
CA SER A 524 2.56 16.48 -38.96
C SER A 524 1.62 15.72 -38.03
N TRP A 525 0.32 16.01 -38.11
CA TRP A 525 -0.70 15.33 -37.31
C TRP A 525 -0.88 13.87 -37.75
N ASP A 526 -0.80 13.61 -39.06
CA ASP A 526 -1.02 12.31 -39.71
C ASP A 526 -2.27 11.59 -39.20
N LEU A 527 -3.35 12.37 -39.03
CA LEU A 527 -4.62 11.88 -38.50
C LEU A 527 -5.48 11.26 -39.60
N ILE A 528 -6.04 10.11 -39.29
CA ILE A 528 -6.88 9.35 -40.21
C ILE A 528 -8.14 10.18 -40.53
N GLY A 529 -8.25 10.60 -41.79
CA GLY A 529 -9.41 11.34 -42.32
C GLY A 529 -9.38 12.86 -42.09
N ILE A 530 -8.29 13.39 -41.54
CA ILE A 530 -8.12 14.82 -41.27
C ILE A 530 -6.92 15.32 -42.06
N ASP A 531 -7.15 16.32 -42.90
CA ASP A 531 -6.09 16.99 -43.65
C ASP A 531 -5.64 18.25 -42.90
N GLU A 532 -4.42 18.23 -42.36
CA GLU A 532 -3.80 19.35 -41.61
C GLU A 532 -3.73 20.64 -42.45
N GLU A 533 -3.59 20.53 -43.78
CA GLU A 533 -3.48 21.69 -44.68
C GLU A 533 -4.82 22.33 -45.02
N THR A 534 -5.95 21.66 -44.81
CA THR A 534 -7.28 22.23 -45.07
C THR A 534 -8.15 22.34 -43.83
N SER A 535 -7.74 21.74 -42.72
CA SER A 535 -8.44 21.79 -41.44
C SER A 535 -8.30 23.16 -40.76
N GLY A 536 -9.42 23.69 -40.25
CA GLY A 536 -9.46 24.99 -39.55
C GLY A 536 -9.22 24.91 -38.03
N PHE A 537 -8.73 23.78 -37.50
CA PHE A 537 -8.76 23.42 -36.08
C PHE A 537 -7.57 23.85 -35.22
#